data_AF-A0A7Y2G0I8-F1
#
_entry.id   AF-A0A7Y2G0I8-F1
#
_cell.length_a   1.000
_cell.length_b   1.000
_cell.length_c   1.000
_cell.angle_alpha   90.00
_cell.angle_beta   90.00
_cell.angle_gamma   90.00
#
_symmetry.space_group_name_H-M   'P 1'
#
loop_
_entity.id
_entity.type
_entity.pdbx_description
1 polymer ?
#
loop_
_entity_poly.entity_id
_entity_poly.type
_entity_poly.pdbx_seq_one_letter_code
_entity_poly.pdbx_strand_id
1 'polypeptide(L)'
;MGFISYLVLFLIVLLGGGIGFYFNKPKPAHLSTLLSFSGAYLLGICVLHLMPEVFSSQVKGIGIWVLGGFLLQLVLEFLSKGVEHAHIHARAKAPLSFGFQILLGLFLHAFLEGLPLGLEHHHHHLGESDHASDFNMAFYLGILLHKLPAAFALVMVLLYSGFHKRMVMVCLVLFALASPLGGLLAESGLVKFFSRPGVVQIIFALVLGSFLHIATTILFEMDKSGHHEIPLKKLLAIFLGLALSIFIAL
;
A
#
# COMPACT_ATOMS: atom_id res chain seq x y z
N MET A 1 -10.09 -15.13 -2.33
CA MET A 1 -9.64 -15.14 -0.92
C MET A 1 -10.72 -15.68 0.03
N GLY A 2 -10.33 -16.22 1.19
CA GLY A 2 -11.26 -16.62 2.26
C GLY A 2 -11.34 -15.59 3.40
N PHE A 3 -12.33 -15.71 4.28
CA PHE A 3 -12.50 -14.82 5.46
C PHE A 3 -11.23 -14.66 6.31
N ILE A 4 -10.44 -15.74 6.44
CA ILE A 4 -9.18 -15.75 7.18
C ILE A 4 -8.17 -14.76 6.58
N SER A 5 -8.09 -14.65 5.26
CA SER A 5 -7.17 -13.71 4.58
C SER A 5 -7.50 -12.27 4.93
N TYR A 6 -8.78 -11.89 4.92
CA TYR A 6 -9.20 -10.55 5.33
C TYR A 6 -8.96 -10.27 6.82
N LEU A 7 -9.16 -11.28 7.68
CA LEU A 7 -8.84 -11.16 9.10
C LEU A 7 -7.35 -10.95 9.32
N VAL A 8 -6.49 -11.68 8.60
CA VAL A 8 -5.03 -11.53 8.68
C VAL A 8 -4.58 -10.14 8.20
N LEU A 9 -5.18 -9.60 7.14
CA LEU A 9 -4.94 -8.22 6.68
C LEU A 9 -5.32 -7.17 7.74
N PHE A 10 -6.46 -7.37 8.41
CA PHE A 10 -6.86 -6.50 9.50
C PHE A 10 -5.87 -6.57 10.67
N LEU A 11 -5.51 -7.78 11.08
CA LEU A 11 -4.62 -8.01 12.22
C LEU A 11 -3.19 -7.53 11.97
N ILE A 12 -2.64 -7.65 10.75
CA ILE A 12 -1.28 -7.18 10.46
C ILE A 12 -1.17 -5.67 10.56
N VAL A 13 -2.23 -4.94 10.16
CA VAL A 13 -2.28 -3.48 10.29
C VAL A 13 -2.33 -3.10 11.77
N LEU A 14 -3.15 -3.78 12.57
CA LEU A 14 -3.18 -3.56 14.02
C LEU A 14 -1.83 -3.88 14.68
N LEU A 15 -1.15 -4.93 14.23
CA LEU A 15 0.18 -5.30 14.72
C LEU A 15 1.20 -4.20 14.39
N GLY A 16 1.27 -3.75 13.13
CA GLY A 16 2.17 -2.68 12.70
C GLY A 16 1.92 -1.37 13.45
N GLY A 17 0.66 -0.98 13.62
CA GLY A 17 0.28 0.19 14.41
C GLY A 17 0.56 0.03 15.91
N GLY A 18 0.36 -1.16 16.47
CA GLY A 18 0.69 -1.50 17.86
C GLY A 18 2.19 -1.41 18.14
N ILE A 19 3.02 -1.92 17.23
CA ILE A 19 4.48 -1.72 17.24
C ILE A 19 4.80 -0.22 17.21
N GLY A 20 4.07 0.56 16.41
CA GLY A 20 4.16 2.01 16.39
C GLY A 20 3.93 2.62 17.78
N PHE A 21 2.83 2.27 18.43
CA PHE A 21 2.52 2.72 19.79
C PHE A 21 3.53 2.28 20.85
N TYR A 22 4.19 1.14 20.66
CA TYR A 22 5.22 0.67 21.58
C TYR A 22 6.48 1.51 21.47
N PHE A 23 6.97 1.75 20.25
CA PHE A 23 8.21 2.50 20.06
C PHE A 23 8.02 4.01 20.26
N ASN A 24 6.89 4.61 19.85
CA ASN A 24 6.47 6.03 19.95
C ASN A 24 7.48 7.13 19.52
N LYS A 25 8.77 6.83 19.42
CA LYS A 25 9.90 7.68 19.09
C LYS A 25 11.05 6.88 18.41
N PRO A 26 10.79 6.12 17.34
CA PRO A 26 11.84 5.40 16.63
C PRO A 26 12.86 6.38 16.04
N LYS A 27 14.13 5.97 16.00
CA LYS A 27 15.17 6.74 15.32
C LYS A 27 14.81 6.87 13.83
N PRO A 28 14.89 8.07 13.21
CA PRO A 28 14.57 8.28 11.80
C PRO A 28 15.28 7.31 10.86
N ALA A 29 16.53 6.93 11.17
CA ALA A 29 17.30 5.96 10.41
C ALA A 29 16.64 4.57 10.37
N HIS A 30 16.04 4.10 11.47
CA HIS A 30 15.38 2.80 11.53
C HIS A 30 14.06 2.82 10.75
N LEU A 31 13.29 3.90 10.85
CA LEU A 31 12.09 4.10 10.05
C LEU A 31 12.43 4.14 8.56
N SER A 32 13.46 4.89 8.17
CA SER A 32 13.93 4.94 6.78
C SER A 32 14.38 3.57 6.27
N THR A 33 15.09 2.78 7.09
CA THR A 33 15.54 1.43 6.73
C THR A 33 14.34 0.48 6.53
N LEU A 34 13.38 0.48 7.46
CA LEU A 34 12.16 -0.32 7.39
C LEU A 34 11.32 0.03 6.16
N LEU A 35 11.13 1.32 5.90
CA LEU A 35 10.39 1.79 4.73
C LEU A 35 11.13 1.45 3.44
N SER A 36 12.45 1.59 3.38
CA SER A 36 13.23 1.24 2.18
C SER A 36 13.15 -0.25 1.86
N PHE A 37 13.17 -1.13 2.87
CA PHE A 37 12.88 -2.55 2.69
C PHE A 37 11.48 -2.77 2.09
N SER A 38 10.47 -2.15 2.69
CA SER A 38 9.07 -2.27 2.25
C SER A 38 8.86 -1.76 0.82
N GLY A 39 9.46 -0.62 0.47
CA GLY A 39 9.36 -0.02 -0.86
C GLY A 39 10.05 -0.86 -1.92
N ALA A 40 11.25 -1.38 -1.63
CA ALA A 40 11.97 -2.27 -2.52
C ALA A 40 11.24 -3.60 -2.76
N TYR A 41 10.69 -4.19 -1.69
CA TYR A 41 9.84 -5.37 -1.78
C TYR A 41 8.59 -5.13 -2.64
N LEU A 42 7.88 -4.02 -2.39
CA LEU A 42 6.68 -3.65 -3.15
C LEU A 42 7.00 -3.42 -4.63
N LEU A 43 8.12 -2.74 -4.93
CA LEU A 43 8.61 -2.56 -6.29
C LEU A 43 8.88 -3.90 -6.99
N GLY A 44 9.52 -4.84 -6.28
CA GLY A 44 9.79 -6.17 -6.78
C GLY A 44 8.51 -6.94 -7.11
N ILE A 45 7.50 -6.93 -6.23
CA ILE A 45 6.19 -7.53 -6.51
C ILE A 45 5.51 -6.87 -7.72
N CYS A 46 5.62 -5.54 -7.85
CA CYS A 46 5.08 -4.82 -9.01
C CYS A 46 5.69 -5.33 -10.32
N VAL A 47 7.02 -5.43 -10.37
CA VAL A 47 7.75 -5.79 -11.59
C VAL A 47 7.63 -7.28 -11.92
N LEU A 48 7.70 -8.15 -10.91
CA LEU A 48 7.79 -9.60 -11.11
C LEU A 48 6.42 -10.27 -11.22
N HIS A 49 5.36 -9.70 -10.62
CA HIS A 49 4.03 -10.31 -10.62
C HIS A 49 3.00 -9.43 -11.32
N LEU A 50 2.75 -8.22 -10.79
CA LEU A 50 1.63 -7.39 -11.25
C LEU A 50 1.81 -6.90 -12.69
N MET A 51 3.04 -6.53 -13.07
CA MET A 51 3.32 -6.02 -14.40
C MET A 51 3.11 -7.11 -15.48
N PRO A 52 3.67 -8.33 -15.36
CA PRO A 52 3.35 -9.43 -16.26
C PRO A 52 1.84 -9.69 -16.41
N GLU A 53 1.11 -9.76 -15.29
CA GLU A 53 -0.35 -10.00 -15.31
C GLU A 53 -1.13 -8.87 -15.98
N VAL A 54 -0.78 -7.61 -15.70
CA VAL A 54 -1.47 -6.46 -16.28
C VAL A 54 -1.19 -6.34 -17.78
N PHE A 55 0.05 -6.59 -18.22
CA PHE A 55 0.44 -6.44 -19.62
C PHE A 55 0.20 -7.69 -20.48
N SER A 56 -0.13 -8.84 -19.89
CA SER A 56 -0.67 -10.00 -20.61
C SER A 56 -2.16 -9.83 -20.98
N SER A 57 -2.81 -8.80 -20.44
CA SER A 57 -4.23 -8.51 -20.70
C SER A 57 -4.55 -8.20 -22.17
N GLN A 58 -5.77 -8.54 -22.58
CA GLN A 58 -6.28 -8.25 -23.93
C GLN A 58 -6.86 -6.82 -24.06
N VAL A 59 -6.84 -6.04 -22.98
CA VAL A 59 -7.34 -4.66 -22.97
C VAL A 59 -6.34 -3.75 -23.68
N LYS A 60 -6.74 -3.24 -24.84
CA LYS A 60 -5.94 -2.27 -25.60
C LYS A 60 -5.68 -1.03 -24.76
N GLY A 61 -4.42 -0.61 -24.70
CA GLY A 61 -4.01 0.59 -23.96
C GLY A 61 -4.00 0.44 -22.45
N ILE A 62 -3.90 -0.78 -21.91
CA ILE A 62 -3.90 -1.03 -20.45
C ILE A 62 -2.89 -0.16 -19.67
N GLY A 63 -1.77 0.20 -20.29
CA GLY A 63 -0.77 1.11 -19.71
C GLY A 63 -1.30 2.49 -19.32
N ILE A 64 -2.35 3.00 -19.98
CA ILE A 64 -2.97 4.28 -19.58
C ILE A 64 -3.64 4.18 -18.20
N TRP A 65 -4.14 3.00 -17.85
CA TRP A 65 -4.73 2.73 -16.54
C TRP A 65 -3.67 2.56 -15.47
N VAL A 66 -2.48 2.04 -15.83
CA VAL A 66 -1.31 2.08 -14.94
C VAL A 66 -0.93 3.53 -14.62
N LEU A 67 -0.85 4.40 -15.64
CA LEU A 67 -0.60 5.83 -15.42
C LEU A 67 -1.72 6.49 -14.60
N GLY A 68 -2.98 6.12 -14.87
CA GLY A 68 -4.13 6.57 -14.10
C GLY A 68 -4.03 6.21 -12.62
N GLY A 69 -3.56 5.00 -12.31
CA GLY A 69 -3.33 4.53 -10.95
C GLY A 69 -2.22 5.29 -10.25
N PHE A 70 -1.12 5.55 -10.95
CA PHE A 70 -0.01 6.36 -10.46
C PHE A 70 -0.47 7.78 -10.12
N LEU A 71 -1.20 8.44 -11.03
CA LEU A 71 -1.73 9.79 -10.83
C LEU A 71 -2.79 9.84 -9.72
N LEU A 72 -3.67 8.83 -9.65
CA LEU A 72 -4.65 8.71 -8.58
C LEU A 72 -3.94 8.65 -7.23
N GLN A 73 -2.88 7.84 -7.11
CA GLN A 73 -2.12 7.74 -5.87
C GLN A 73 -1.39 9.05 -5.52
N LEU A 74 -0.87 9.77 -6.51
CA LEU A 74 -0.30 11.10 -6.31
C LEU A 74 -1.35 12.09 -5.77
N VAL A 75 -2.58 12.04 -6.27
CA VAL A 75 -3.69 12.87 -5.75
C VAL A 75 -4.03 12.48 -4.32
N LEU A 76 -4.14 11.18 -4.01
CA LEU A 76 -4.40 10.71 -2.64
C LEU A 76 -3.28 11.11 -1.67
N GLU A 77 -2.02 11.10 -2.12
CA GLU A 77 -0.89 11.57 -1.33
C GLU A 77 -0.95 13.10 -1.11
N PHE A 78 -1.27 13.88 -2.14
CA PHE A 78 -1.46 15.33 -2.02
C PHE A 78 -2.54 15.65 -0.98
N LEU A 79 -3.68 14.94 -1.03
CA LEU A 79 -4.72 15.06 -0.02
C LEU A 79 -4.22 14.68 1.38
N SER A 80 -3.38 13.65 1.51
CA SER A 80 -2.85 13.17 2.80
C SER A 80 -1.77 14.06 3.40
N LYS A 81 -0.95 14.72 2.57
CA LYS A 81 0.05 15.72 3.01
C LYS A 81 -0.62 17.05 3.38
N GLY A 82 -1.82 17.30 2.86
CA GLY A 82 -2.64 18.47 3.18
C GLY A 82 -2.18 19.73 2.44
N VAL A 83 -3.16 20.49 1.94
CA VAL A 83 -3.00 21.80 1.26
C VAL A 83 -2.35 22.86 2.16
N GLU A 84 -2.24 22.60 3.47
CA GLU A 84 -1.81 23.54 4.51
C GLU A 84 -0.34 23.37 4.95
N HIS A 85 0.46 22.51 4.30
CA HIS A 85 1.90 22.33 4.63
C HIS A 85 2.72 23.64 4.59
N ALA A 86 2.18 24.72 4.02
CA ALA A 86 2.78 26.05 4.04
C ALA A 86 2.74 26.77 5.42
N HIS A 87 1.94 26.31 6.40
CA HIS A 87 1.76 27.04 7.68
C HIS A 87 1.94 26.22 8.97
N ILE A 88 2.14 24.90 8.90
CA ILE A 88 2.16 24.03 10.11
C ILE A 88 3.48 24.13 10.89
N HIS A 89 4.56 24.67 10.29
CA HIS A 89 5.81 24.94 11.02
C HIS A 89 5.67 25.99 12.14
N ALA A 90 4.50 26.62 12.32
CA ALA A 90 4.24 27.62 13.36
C ALA A 90 3.28 27.19 14.49
N ARG A 91 2.68 25.98 14.48
CA ARG A 91 1.74 25.55 15.54
C ARG A 91 2.08 24.19 16.14
N ALA A 92 2.11 24.12 17.47
CA ALA A 92 2.39 22.92 18.26
C ALA A 92 1.34 21.78 18.16
N LYS A 93 0.23 21.99 17.44
CA LYS A 93 -0.84 21.00 17.24
C LYS A 93 -1.38 21.11 15.82
N ALA A 94 -1.37 20.01 15.08
CA ALA A 94 -2.01 19.93 13.78
C ALA A 94 -3.54 20.09 13.92
N PRO A 95 -4.23 20.74 12.98
CA PRO A 95 -5.68 20.87 13.01
C PRO A 95 -6.36 19.50 12.77
N LEU A 96 -7.61 19.36 13.21
CA LEU A 96 -8.37 18.11 13.00
C LEU A 96 -8.56 17.78 11.52
N SER A 97 -8.66 18.81 10.66
CA SER A 97 -8.73 18.69 9.20
C SER A 97 -7.56 17.90 8.62
N PHE A 98 -6.35 18.09 9.17
CA PHE A 98 -5.15 17.36 8.75
C PHE A 98 -5.24 15.86 9.07
N GLY A 99 -5.76 15.51 10.26
CA GLY A 99 -5.97 14.11 10.63
C GLY A 99 -7.03 13.43 9.74
N PHE A 100 -8.08 14.15 9.38
CA PHE A 100 -9.11 13.67 8.46
C PHE A 100 -8.58 13.47 7.04
N GLN A 101 -7.77 14.41 6.55
CA GLN A 101 -7.10 14.35 5.25
C GLN A 101 -6.20 13.11 5.11
N ILE A 102 -5.33 12.87 6.10
CA ILE A 102 -4.50 11.65 6.17
C ILE A 102 -5.38 10.41 6.15
N LEU A 103 -6.42 10.39 6.99
CA LEU A 103 -7.30 9.23 7.10
C LEU A 103 -8.00 8.95 5.76
N LEU A 104 -8.56 9.96 5.11
CA LEU A 104 -9.29 9.80 3.85
C LEU A 104 -8.37 9.28 2.74
N GLY A 105 -7.23 9.92 2.53
CA GLY A 105 -6.31 9.52 1.46
C GLY A 105 -5.75 8.12 1.69
N LEU A 106 -5.37 7.79 2.93
CA LEU A 106 -4.81 6.48 3.26
C LEU A 106 -5.87 5.38 3.30
N PHE A 107 -7.09 5.69 3.71
CA PHE A 107 -8.23 4.77 3.63
C PHE A 107 -8.55 4.44 2.17
N LEU A 108 -8.69 5.45 1.31
CA LEU A 108 -8.97 5.23 -0.11
C LEU A 108 -7.85 4.46 -0.79
N HIS A 109 -6.59 4.77 -0.48
CA HIS A 109 -5.44 4.03 -0.98
C HIS A 109 -5.53 2.54 -0.61
N ALA A 110 -5.67 2.22 0.68
CA ALA A 110 -5.74 0.83 1.13
C ALA A 110 -7.03 0.12 0.69
N PHE A 111 -8.12 0.86 0.49
CA PHE A 111 -9.37 0.32 -0.04
C PHE A 111 -9.21 -0.12 -1.50
N LEU A 112 -8.63 0.73 -2.35
CA LEU A 112 -8.37 0.43 -3.76
C LEU A 112 -7.45 -0.78 -3.91
N GLU A 113 -6.42 -0.84 -3.09
CA GLU A 113 -5.52 -1.98 -3.00
C GLU A 113 -6.22 -3.30 -2.61
N GLY A 114 -7.29 -3.22 -1.83
CA GLY A 114 -8.07 -4.39 -1.43
C GLY A 114 -8.96 -4.95 -2.54
N LEU A 115 -9.33 -4.14 -3.55
CA LEU A 115 -10.27 -4.56 -4.60
C LEU A 115 -9.80 -5.82 -5.37
N PRO A 116 -8.54 -5.93 -5.84
CA PRO A 116 -8.09 -7.11 -6.59
C PRO A 116 -8.22 -8.43 -5.82
N LEU A 117 -8.09 -8.42 -4.48
CA LEU A 117 -8.20 -9.61 -3.62
C LEU A 117 -9.59 -10.28 -3.67
N GLY A 118 -10.63 -9.50 -3.97
CA GLY A 118 -12.00 -9.99 -4.15
C GLY A 118 -12.33 -10.42 -5.58
N LEU A 119 -11.44 -10.14 -6.54
CA LEU A 119 -11.68 -10.38 -7.98
C LEU A 119 -11.05 -11.67 -8.50
N GLU A 120 -10.31 -12.39 -7.66
CA GLU A 120 -9.55 -13.60 -8.00
C GLU A 120 -10.41 -14.70 -8.66
N HIS A 121 -11.65 -14.89 -8.21
CA HIS A 121 -12.55 -15.90 -8.78
C HIS A 121 -12.96 -15.60 -10.24
N HIS A 122 -12.86 -14.34 -10.69
CA HIS A 122 -13.18 -13.96 -12.07
C HIS A 122 -12.01 -14.13 -13.05
N HIS A 123 -10.78 -14.31 -12.54
CA HIS A 123 -9.60 -14.61 -13.36
C HIS A 123 -9.47 -16.09 -13.74
N HIS A 124 -10.12 -16.99 -13.00
CA HIS A 124 -10.02 -18.44 -13.17
C HIS A 124 -10.67 -19.02 -14.44
N HIS A 125 -11.28 -18.19 -15.31
CA HIS A 125 -11.93 -18.67 -16.54
C HIS A 125 -10.99 -18.77 -17.76
N LEU A 126 -9.68 -18.55 -17.59
CA LEU A 126 -8.67 -18.68 -18.65
C LEU A 126 -7.66 -19.79 -18.32
N GLY A 127 -8.08 -21.06 -18.36
CA GLY A 127 -7.26 -22.19 -18.82
C GLY A 127 -5.96 -22.62 -18.10
N GLU A 128 -5.44 -21.93 -17.09
CA GLU A 128 -4.20 -22.31 -16.40
C GLU A 128 -4.42 -22.39 -14.88
N SER A 129 -4.60 -23.61 -14.37
CA SER A 129 -5.05 -23.86 -13.00
C SER A 129 -3.95 -23.78 -11.93
N ASP A 130 -2.67 -23.84 -12.30
CA ASP A 130 -1.57 -23.89 -11.33
C ASP A 130 -0.87 -22.52 -11.14
N HIS A 131 -0.73 -21.71 -12.19
CA HIS A 131 -0.06 -20.39 -12.09
C HIS A 131 -0.93 -19.28 -11.46
N ALA A 132 -2.26 -19.39 -11.57
CA ALA A 132 -3.18 -18.38 -11.03
C ALA A 132 -3.22 -18.38 -9.49
N SER A 133 -3.09 -19.55 -8.84
CA SER A 133 -3.02 -19.63 -7.38
C SER A 133 -1.74 -19.02 -6.82
N ASP A 134 -0.63 -19.19 -7.53
CA ASP A 134 0.68 -18.69 -7.11
C ASP A 134 0.75 -17.16 -7.21
N PHE A 135 0.23 -16.59 -8.30
CA PHE A 135 0.12 -15.15 -8.47
C PHE A 135 -0.73 -14.49 -7.36
N ASN A 136 -1.91 -15.04 -7.08
CA ASN A 136 -2.81 -14.49 -6.05
C ASN A 136 -2.18 -14.53 -4.66
N MET A 137 -1.47 -15.62 -4.35
CA MET A 137 -0.73 -15.75 -3.08
C MET A 137 0.42 -14.74 -3.00
N ALA A 138 1.23 -14.62 -4.06
CA ALA A 138 2.35 -13.67 -4.10
C ALA A 138 1.88 -12.22 -3.98
N PHE A 139 0.80 -11.86 -4.68
CA PHE A 139 0.17 -10.54 -4.57
C PHE A 139 -0.36 -10.28 -3.15
N TYR A 140 -1.07 -11.26 -2.57
CA TYR A 140 -1.57 -11.17 -1.20
C TYR A 140 -0.45 -11.01 -0.16
N LEU A 141 0.63 -11.78 -0.27
CA LEU A 141 1.83 -11.64 0.57
C LEU A 141 2.53 -10.31 0.32
N GLY A 142 2.53 -9.82 -0.92
CA GLY A 142 2.93 -8.48 -1.34
C GLY A 142 2.25 -7.41 -0.50
N ILE A 143 0.92 -7.44 -0.52
CA ILE A 143 0.05 -6.58 0.27
C ILE A 143 0.37 -6.71 1.76
N LEU A 144 0.34 -7.93 2.28
CA LEU A 144 0.45 -8.21 3.70
C LEU A 144 1.73 -7.63 4.30
N LEU A 145 2.86 -7.81 3.61
CA LEU A 145 4.16 -7.35 4.11
C LEU A 145 4.26 -5.82 4.16
N HIS A 146 3.73 -5.12 3.17
CA HIS A 146 3.83 -3.65 3.14
C HIS A 146 2.83 -2.96 4.07
N LYS A 147 1.74 -3.64 4.48
CA LYS A 147 0.76 -3.10 5.43
C LYS A 147 1.37 -2.82 6.80
N LEU A 148 2.30 -3.65 7.26
CA LEU A 148 2.94 -3.48 8.57
C LEU A 148 3.76 -2.17 8.64
N PRO A 149 4.71 -1.91 7.72
CA PRO A 149 5.44 -0.64 7.66
C PRO A 149 4.53 0.58 7.44
N ALA A 150 3.49 0.46 6.61
CA ALA A 150 2.55 1.54 6.35
C ALA A 150 1.76 1.92 7.63
N ALA A 151 1.24 0.93 8.36
CA ALA A 151 0.52 1.14 9.62
C ALA A 151 1.43 1.74 10.70
N PHE A 152 2.68 1.27 10.78
CA PHE A 152 3.70 1.85 11.66
C PHE A 152 3.94 3.33 11.33
N ALA A 153 4.13 3.67 10.06
CA ALA A 153 4.34 5.05 9.61
C ALA A 153 3.13 5.94 9.90
N LEU A 154 1.90 5.47 9.68
CA LEU A 154 0.67 6.20 10.03
C LEU A 154 0.64 6.58 11.51
N VAL A 155 0.87 5.60 12.40
CA VAL A 155 0.88 5.84 13.84
C VAL A 155 1.96 6.85 14.22
N MET A 156 3.16 6.74 13.62
CA MET A 156 4.24 7.70 13.84
C MET A 156 3.84 9.12 13.43
N VAL A 157 3.33 9.30 12.21
CA VAL A 157 2.95 10.62 11.69
C VAL A 157 1.88 11.27 12.58
N LEU A 158 0.85 10.52 12.98
CA LEU A 158 -0.23 11.07 13.79
C LEU A 158 0.23 11.40 15.22
N LEU A 159 1.06 10.56 15.84
CA LEU A 159 1.61 10.85 17.17
C LEU A 159 2.55 12.05 17.15
N TYR A 160 3.44 12.15 16.16
CA TYR A 160 4.34 13.29 16.02
C TYR A 160 3.61 14.59 15.66
N SER A 161 2.44 14.49 15.03
CA SER A 161 1.57 15.64 14.73
C SER A 161 0.76 16.12 15.94
N GLY A 162 0.93 15.48 17.11
CA GLY A 162 0.31 15.89 18.37
C GLY A 162 -1.12 15.38 18.58
N PHE A 163 -1.60 14.42 17.78
CA PHE A 163 -2.91 13.81 18.00
C PHE A 163 -2.89 12.90 19.24
N HIS A 164 -3.98 12.93 20.01
CA HIS A 164 -4.12 12.05 21.17
C HIS A 164 -4.31 10.58 20.75
N LYS A 165 -3.86 9.64 21.59
CA LYS A 165 -3.84 8.19 21.29
C LYS A 165 -5.19 7.61 20.84
N ARG A 166 -6.30 8.13 21.36
CA ARG A 166 -7.66 7.69 20.98
C ARG A 166 -7.94 7.95 19.49
N MET A 167 -7.62 9.14 18.98
CA MET A 167 -7.76 9.48 17.55
C MET A 167 -6.89 8.56 16.71
N VAL A 168 -5.62 8.38 17.10
CA VAL A 168 -4.67 7.53 16.36
C VAL A 168 -5.18 6.09 16.27
N MET A 169 -5.76 5.57 17.36
CA MET A 169 -6.36 4.24 17.39
C MET A 169 -7.59 4.15 16.46
N VAL A 170 -8.46 5.17 16.43
CA VAL A 170 -9.60 5.21 15.50
C VAL A 170 -9.12 5.23 14.05
N CYS A 171 -8.14 6.08 13.71
CA CYS A 171 -7.56 6.12 12.37
C CYS A 171 -6.94 4.77 11.98
N LEU A 172 -6.23 4.12 12.91
CA LEU A 172 -5.61 2.82 12.68
C LEU A 172 -6.66 1.72 12.40
N VAL A 173 -7.75 1.69 13.17
CA VAL A 173 -8.83 0.71 12.95
C VAL A 173 -9.52 0.95 11.60
N LEU A 174 -9.80 2.19 11.25
CA LEU A 174 -10.38 2.52 9.95
C LEU A 174 -9.44 2.15 8.80
N PHE A 175 -8.15 2.41 8.94
CA PHE A 175 -7.13 1.99 7.98
C PHE A 175 -7.04 0.45 7.87
N ALA A 176 -7.13 -0.27 8.99
CA ALA A 176 -7.12 -1.74 9.02
C ALA A 176 -8.34 -2.34 8.32
N LEU A 177 -9.49 -1.68 8.35
CA LEU A 177 -10.71 -2.11 7.68
C LEU A 177 -10.70 -1.84 6.17
N ALA A 178 -9.89 -0.89 5.69
CA ALA A 178 -9.95 -0.43 4.30
C ALA A 178 -9.77 -1.54 3.26
N SER A 179 -8.69 -2.32 3.34
CA SER A 179 -8.43 -3.41 2.38
C SER A 179 -9.41 -4.58 2.48
N PRO A 180 -9.77 -5.08 3.69
CA PRO A 180 -10.87 -6.03 3.84
C PRO A 180 -12.18 -5.55 3.21
N LEU A 181 -12.56 -4.28 3.42
CA LEU A 181 -13.78 -3.73 2.84
C LEU A 181 -13.70 -3.63 1.31
N GLY A 182 -12.54 -3.26 0.76
CA GLY A 182 -12.30 -3.28 -0.68
C GLY A 182 -12.50 -4.66 -1.28
N GLY A 183 -11.83 -5.67 -0.71
CA GLY A 183 -11.93 -7.05 -1.18
C GLY A 183 -13.35 -7.61 -1.07
N LEU A 184 -14.00 -7.43 0.09
CA LEU A 184 -15.38 -7.87 0.30
C LEU A 184 -16.36 -7.18 -0.66
N LEU A 185 -16.19 -5.88 -0.94
CA LEU A 185 -17.05 -5.19 -1.91
C LEU A 185 -16.90 -5.80 -3.30
N ALA A 186 -15.66 -6.05 -3.73
CA ALA A 186 -15.38 -6.64 -5.02
C ALA A 186 -15.93 -8.08 -5.14
N GLU A 187 -15.76 -8.88 -4.08
CA GLU A 187 -16.22 -10.27 -4.00
C GLU A 187 -17.75 -10.40 -3.93
N SER A 188 -18.42 -9.45 -3.25
CA SER A 188 -19.87 -9.51 -3.00
C SER A 188 -20.74 -9.55 -4.26
N GLY A 189 -20.19 -9.17 -5.42
CA GLY A 189 -20.95 -9.05 -6.67
C GLY A 189 -22.03 -7.95 -6.66
N LEU A 190 -22.15 -7.19 -5.56
CA LEU A 190 -23.09 -6.06 -5.44
C LEU A 190 -22.84 -5.02 -6.53
N VAL A 191 -21.57 -4.88 -6.92
CA VAL A 191 -21.14 -4.03 -8.03
C VAL A 191 -20.81 -4.92 -9.23
N LYS A 192 -21.84 -5.35 -9.97
CA LYS A 192 -21.71 -6.16 -11.21
C LYS A 192 -20.73 -5.57 -12.23
N PHE A 193 -20.44 -4.27 -12.13
CA PHE A 193 -19.42 -3.60 -12.93
C PHE A 193 -18.02 -4.18 -12.71
N PHE A 194 -17.66 -4.53 -11.47
CA PHE A 194 -16.34 -5.06 -11.13
C PHE A 194 -16.08 -6.46 -11.70
N SER A 195 -17.11 -7.26 -11.93
CA SER A 195 -16.97 -8.62 -12.49
C SER A 195 -16.76 -8.65 -14.02
N ARG A 196 -16.74 -7.50 -14.71
CA ARG A 196 -16.50 -7.47 -16.16
C ARG A 196 -15.01 -7.71 -16.45
N PRO A 197 -14.63 -8.66 -17.32
CA PRO A 197 -13.22 -9.03 -17.54
C PRO A 197 -12.29 -7.84 -17.82
N GLY A 198 -12.72 -6.89 -18.67
CA GLY A 198 -11.92 -5.69 -18.95
C GLY A 198 -11.81 -4.73 -17.75
N VAL A 199 -12.82 -4.66 -16.89
CA VAL A 199 -12.80 -3.82 -15.69
C VAL A 199 -11.87 -4.39 -14.64
N VAL A 200 -11.85 -5.72 -14.47
CA VAL A 200 -10.95 -6.39 -13.55
C VAL A 200 -9.49 -6.05 -13.90
N GLN A 201 -9.11 -6.20 -15.18
CA GLN A 201 -7.76 -5.85 -15.64
C GLN A 201 -7.42 -4.38 -15.43
N ILE A 202 -8.39 -3.47 -15.63
CA ILE A 202 -8.24 -2.04 -15.33
C ILE A 202 -7.99 -1.80 -13.84
N ILE A 203 -8.67 -2.52 -12.94
CA ILE A 203 -8.46 -2.39 -11.48
C ILE A 203 -7.05 -2.85 -11.10
N PHE A 204 -6.60 -3.99 -11.62
CA PHE A 204 -5.22 -4.44 -11.42
C PHE A 204 -4.20 -3.42 -11.96
N ALA A 205 -4.45 -2.82 -13.13
CA ALA A 205 -3.59 -1.77 -13.68
C ALA A 205 -3.55 -0.52 -12.80
N LEU A 206 -4.69 -0.07 -12.27
CA LEU A 206 -4.77 1.06 -11.34
C LEU A 206 -3.99 0.77 -10.04
N VAL A 207 -4.10 -0.44 -9.49
CA VAL A 207 -3.37 -0.85 -8.28
C VAL A 207 -1.86 -0.96 -8.56
N LEU A 208 -1.45 -1.53 -9.70
CA LEU A 208 -0.06 -1.54 -10.13
C LEU A 208 0.52 -0.11 -10.21
N GLY A 209 -0.22 0.82 -10.83
CA GLY A 209 0.18 2.22 -10.91
C GLY A 209 0.35 2.88 -9.53
N SER A 210 -0.61 2.63 -8.63
CA SER A 210 -0.57 3.12 -7.25
C SER A 210 0.64 2.58 -6.48
N PHE A 211 0.93 1.29 -6.61
CA PHE A 211 2.09 0.67 -5.97
C PHE A 211 3.42 1.17 -6.53
N LEU A 212 3.53 1.35 -7.85
CA LEU A 212 4.72 1.95 -8.46
C LEU A 212 4.99 3.35 -7.91
N HIS A 213 3.95 4.17 -7.75
CA HIS A 213 4.06 5.47 -7.09
C HIS A 213 4.61 5.33 -5.66
N ILE A 214 3.96 4.54 -4.81
CA ILE A 214 4.36 4.38 -3.40
C ILE A 214 5.77 3.84 -3.27
N ALA A 215 6.11 2.79 -4.03
CA ALA A 215 7.40 2.15 -3.97
C ALA A 215 8.52 3.11 -4.38
N THR A 216 8.32 3.88 -5.45
CA THR A 216 9.32 4.86 -5.93
C THR A 216 9.45 6.05 -4.98
N THR A 217 8.36 6.61 -4.47
CA THR A 217 8.39 7.66 -3.44
C THR A 217 9.15 7.22 -2.20
N ILE A 218 8.86 6.02 -1.68
CA ILE A 218 9.52 5.50 -0.47
C ILE A 218 11.03 5.29 -0.71
N LEU A 219 11.39 4.72 -1.86
CA LEU A 219 12.78 4.35 -2.16
C LEU A 219 13.67 5.59 -2.38
N PHE A 220 13.14 6.60 -3.08
CA PHE A 220 13.93 7.74 -3.56
C PHE A 220 13.72 9.04 -2.77
N GLU A 221 12.55 9.29 -2.15
CA GLU A 221 12.26 10.57 -1.48
C GLU A 221 12.66 10.59 0.01
N MET A 222 12.89 9.43 0.64
CA MET A 222 13.20 9.34 2.07
C MET A 222 14.65 9.72 2.45
N ASP A 223 15.51 10.13 1.50
CA ASP A 223 16.84 10.68 1.78
C ASP A 223 16.83 12.22 1.78
N LYS A 224 16.48 12.81 2.93
CA LYS A 224 16.59 14.27 3.17
C LYS A 224 17.92 14.68 3.81
N SER A 225 18.81 13.75 4.11
CA SER A 225 20.16 14.05 4.61
C SER A 225 21.07 14.35 3.43
N GLY A 226 21.46 15.62 3.26
CA GLY A 226 22.26 16.14 2.15
C GLY A 226 23.70 15.63 2.04
N HIS A 227 23.95 14.34 2.22
CA HIS A 227 25.21 13.66 1.91
C HIS A 227 24.87 12.58 0.88
N HIS A 228 25.51 12.61 -0.29
CA HIS A 228 25.16 11.84 -1.49
C HIS A 228 25.39 10.30 -1.38
N GLU A 229 25.42 9.74 -0.17
CA GLU A 229 25.70 8.33 0.07
C GLU A 229 24.50 7.63 0.73
N ILE A 230 23.99 6.59 0.07
CA ILE A 230 22.99 5.69 0.63
C ILE A 230 23.68 4.90 1.75
N PRO A 231 23.20 4.96 3.02
CA PRO A 231 23.83 4.23 4.10
C PRO A 231 23.75 2.72 3.85
N LEU A 232 24.82 1.97 4.14
CA LEU A 232 24.90 0.52 3.88
C LEU A 232 23.70 -0.27 4.43
N LYS A 233 23.18 0.11 5.60
CA LYS A 233 21.99 -0.51 6.20
C LYS A 233 20.74 -0.35 5.32
N LYS A 234 20.55 0.82 4.71
CA LYS A 234 19.46 1.09 3.77
C LYS A 234 19.67 0.30 2.48
N LEU A 235 20.89 0.26 1.95
CA LEU A 235 21.21 -0.54 0.77
C LEU A 235 20.95 -2.04 1.00
N LEU A 236 21.38 -2.59 2.13
CA LEU A 236 21.11 -3.98 2.52
C LEU A 236 19.60 -4.25 2.67
N ALA A 237 18.86 -3.31 3.25
CA ALA A 237 17.41 -3.41 3.38
C ALA A 237 16.72 -3.44 2.00
N ILE A 238 17.19 -2.64 1.04
CA ILE A 238 16.69 -2.65 -0.34
C ILE A 238 16.96 -4.01 -1.00
N PHE A 239 18.20 -4.51 -0.92
CA PHE A 239 18.55 -5.82 -1.46
C PHE A 239 17.75 -6.95 -0.81
N LEU A 240 17.52 -6.90 0.50
CA LEU A 240 16.72 -7.91 1.20
C LEU A 240 15.25 -7.86 0.76
N GLY A 241 14.69 -6.67 0.56
CA GLY A 241 13.32 -6.50 0.04
C GLY A 241 13.17 -7.07 -1.36
N LEU A 242 14.11 -6.77 -2.26
CA LEU A 242 14.12 -7.32 -3.62
C LEU A 242 14.33 -8.85 -3.61
N ALA A 243 15.29 -9.35 -2.83
CA ALA A 243 15.56 -10.78 -2.73
C ALA A 243 14.33 -11.56 -2.23
N LEU A 244 13.61 -11.01 -1.24
CA LEU A 244 12.37 -11.62 -0.77
C LEU A 244 11.27 -11.60 -1.84
N SER A 245 11.14 -10.50 -2.59
CA SER A 245 10.16 -10.44 -3.69
C SER A 245 10.47 -11.45 -4.81
N ILE A 246 11.75 -11.66 -5.11
CA ILE A 246 12.21 -12.67 -6.08
C ILE A 246 11.94 -14.07 -5.54
N PHE A 247 12.23 -14.33 -4.26
CA PHE A 247 11.97 -15.62 -3.64
C PHE A 247 10.48 -15.99 -3.67
N ILE A 248 9.59 -15.01 -3.50
CA ILE A 248 8.13 -15.21 -3.62
C ILE A 248 7.70 -15.38 -5.09
N ALA A 249 8.50 -14.88 -6.05
CA ALA A 249 8.23 -14.94 -7.49
C ALA A 249 8.71 -16.22 -8.19
N LEU A 250 9.53 -17.02 -7.53
CA LEU A 250 10.11 -18.27 -8.04
C LEU A 250 9.32 -19.46 -7.53
#